data_AF-A0A957ERP8-F1
#
_entry.id   AF-A0A957ERP8-F1
#
_cell.length_a   1.000
_cell.length_b   1.000
_cell.length_c   1.000
_cell.angle_alpha   90.00
_cell.angle_beta   90.00
_cell.angle_gamma   90.00
#
_symmetry.space_group_name_H-M   'P 1'
#
loop_
_entity.id
_entity.type
_entity.pdbx_description
1 polymer ?
#
loop_
_entity_poly.entity_id
_entity_poly.type
_entity_poly.pdbx_seq_one_letter_code
_entity_poly.pdbx_strand_id
1 'polypeptide(L)'
;TAVLVIACPCAMGLATPTSIMVGVGKGAEHGILFKNSAALEQAHKITAVVLDKTGTITRGEPAVTDVIIANHAQQTSSADWLRLAASAERGSEHPLGEAIVHAANEKGLALSEPAAFENIAGHGIRAQVDGHDVLLGNLRLMQREQIHLNGLEAKASDLQAQARTAMWLAVDGQASALIGVADTIKDGSKEAVKRLHDLGLSVVMMTGDNEATAQAIAQEVGIDRLFAEVLPGDKAGYVKQLQDEGYVVAMVGDGINDAPA
;
A
#
# COMPACT_ATOMS: atom_id res chain seq x y z
N THR A 1 1.36 63.72 8.52
CA THR A 1 1.70 63.05 7.24
C THR A 1 3.04 62.31 7.28
N ALA A 2 4.08 62.80 7.97
CA ALA A 2 5.36 62.08 8.11
C ALA A 2 5.28 60.70 8.82
N VAL A 3 4.38 60.55 9.80
CA VAL A 3 4.18 59.27 10.54
C VAL A 3 3.63 58.16 9.65
N LEU A 4 2.81 58.49 8.63
CA LEU A 4 2.21 57.52 7.71
C LEU A 4 3.22 56.94 6.70
N VAL A 5 4.25 57.71 6.33
CA VAL A 5 5.29 57.28 5.39
C VAL A 5 6.29 56.33 6.06
N ILE A 6 6.61 56.55 7.34
CA ILE A 6 7.49 55.66 8.13
C ILE A 6 6.81 54.32 8.44
N ALA A 7 5.48 54.30 8.58
CA ALA A 7 4.72 53.10 8.90
C ALA A 7 4.48 52.17 7.71
N CYS A 8 4.79 52.58 6.46
CA CYS A 8 4.56 51.76 5.27
C CYS A 8 5.77 50.85 5.02
N PRO A 9 5.68 49.53 5.23
CA PRO A 9 6.84 48.66 5.23
C PRO A 9 7.15 48.20 3.79
N CYS A 10 7.76 49.06 2.99
CA CYS A 10 8.07 48.80 1.58
C CYS A 10 8.85 47.49 1.35
N ALA A 11 9.69 47.07 2.31
CA ALA A 11 10.45 45.82 2.24
C ALA A 11 9.62 44.56 2.58
N MET A 12 8.52 44.70 3.33
CA MET A 12 7.71 43.55 3.77
C MET A 12 6.95 42.91 2.59
N GLY A 13 6.59 43.71 1.58
CA GLY A 13 5.95 43.19 0.36
C GLY A 13 6.85 42.31 -0.51
N LEU A 14 8.18 42.36 -0.33
CA LEU A 14 9.14 41.55 -1.07
C LEU A 14 9.73 40.39 -0.23
N ALA A 15 9.75 40.50 1.10
CA ALA A 15 10.35 39.50 1.97
C ALA A 15 9.78 38.09 1.77
N THR A 16 8.46 37.96 1.77
CA THR A 16 7.76 36.67 1.58
C THR A 16 8.02 36.05 0.20
N PRO A 17 7.74 36.73 -0.94
CA PRO A 17 7.94 36.11 -2.26
C PRO A 17 9.40 35.77 -2.54
N THR A 18 10.36 36.58 -2.07
CA THR A 18 11.80 36.24 -2.21
C THR A 18 12.16 34.99 -1.39
N SER A 19 11.70 34.91 -0.13
CA SER A 19 11.98 33.74 0.72
C SER A 19 11.38 32.46 0.14
N ILE A 20 10.16 32.55 -0.41
CA ILE A 20 9.48 31.41 -1.05
C ILE A 20 10.22 30.99 -2.33
N MET A 21 10.61 31.94 -3.18
CA MET A 21 11.35 31.64 -4.42
C MET A 21 12.67 30.92 -4.12
N VAL A 22 13.42 31.39 -3.13
CA VAL A 22 14.67 30.75 -2.69
C VAL A 22 14.39 29.38 -2.07
N GLY A 23 13.36 29.26 -1.22
CA GLY A 23 12.99 27.99 -0.59
C GLY A 23 12.57 26.92 -1.60
N VAL A 24 11.77 27.28 -2.60
CA VAL A 24 11.38 26.38 -3.71
C VAL A 24 12.61 25.99 -4.53
N GLY A 25 13.50 26.94 -4.85
CA GLY A 25 14.75 26.66 -5.55
C GLY A 25 15.64 25.68 -4.78
N LYS A 26 15.77 25.86 -3.47
CA LYS A 26 16.53 24.94 -2.61
C LYS A 26 15.88 23.56 -2.52
N GLY A 27 14.55 23.50 -2.43
CA GLY A 27 13.81 22.24 -2.51
C GLY A 27 14.13 21.47 -3.80
N ALA A 28 14.10 22.15 -4.94
CA ALA A 28 14.38 21.54 -6.25
C ALA A 28 15.81 20.98 -6.36
N GLU A 29 16.81 21.65 -5.78
CA GLU A 29 18.19 21.11 -5.68
C GLU A 29 18.26 19.79 -4.89
N HIS A 30 17.31 19.56 -3.99
CA HIS A 30 17.17 18.32 -3.21
C HIS A 30 16.10 17.37 -3.78
N GLY A 31 15.60 17.62 -5.00
CA GLY A 31 14.59 16.78 -5.64
C GLY A 31 13.16 16.95 -5.09
N ILE A 32 12.91 18.00 -4.30
CA ILE A 32 11.60 18.32 -3.72
C ILE A 32 10.94 19.40 -4.56
N LEU A 33 9.80 19.09 -5.18
CA LEU A 33 9.05 20.01 -6.03
C LEU A 33 7.77 20.48 -5.33
N PHE A 34 7.70 21.77 -5.02
CA PHE A 34 6.49 22.39 -4.46
C PHE A 34 5.58 22.87 -5.60
N LYS A 35 4.34 22.38 -5.64
CA LYS A 35 3.34 22.81 -6.64
C LYS A 35 2.92 24.27 -6.47
N ASN A 36 2.91 24.77 -5.23
CA ASN A 36 2.55 26.15 -4.91
C ASN A 36 3.25 26.61 -3.62
N SER A 37 3.25 27.93 -3.39
CA SER A 37 3.85 28.56 -2.22
C SER A 37 3.22 28.15 -0.89
N ALA A 38 1.89 27.94 -0.88
CA ALA A 38 1.15 27.53 0.30
C ALA A 38 1.62 26.16 0.82
N ALA A 39 2.00 25.23 -0.06
CA ALA A 39 2.53 23.93 0.34
C ALA A 39 3.81 24.06 1.17
N LEU A 40 4.72 24.96 0.78
CA LEU A 40 5.95 25.22 1.54
C LEU A 40 5.65 25.80 2.93
N GLU A 41 4.69 26.72 3.03
CA GLU A 41 4.29 27.31 4.31
C GLU A 41 3.59 26.31 5.23
N GLN A 42 2.71 25.45 4.67
CA GLN A 42 2.00 24.44 5.44
C GLN A 42 2.93 23.32 5.90
N ALA A 43 3.98 23.01 5.15
CA ALA A 43 4.94 21.97 5.50
C ALA A 43 5.55 22.17 6.90
N HIS A 44 5.79 23.42 7.30
CA HIS A 44 6.31 23.75 8.63
C HIS A 44 5.32 23.47 9.77
N LYS A 45 4.01 23.46 9.48
CA LYS A 45 2.96 23.28 10.49
C LYS A 45 2.58 21.81 10.70
N ILE A 46 3.10 20.91 9.87
CA ILE A 46 2.79 19.48 9.94
C ILE A 46 3.18 18.96 11.32
N THR A 47 2.27 18.17 11.92
CA THR A 47 2.49 17.49 13.20
C THR A 47 2.37 15.97 13.06
N ALA A 48 1.72 15.49 11.99
CA ALA A 48 1.61 14.07 11.68
C ALA A 48 1.85 13.80 10.19
N VAL A 49 2.59 12.73 9.89
CA VAL A 49 2.84 12.25 8.53
C VAL A 49 2.20 10.88 8.38
N VAL A 50 1.23 10.78 7.48
CA VAL A 50 0.63 9.52 7.06
C VAL A 50 1.39 9.00 5.86
N LEU A 51 1.95 7.81 5.98
CA LEU A 51 2.68 7.12 4.93
C LEU A 51 1.81 5.99 4.38
N ASP A 52 1.61 5.96 3.06
CA ASP A 52 1.15 4.72 2.41
C ASP A 52 2.25 3.65 2.53
N LYS A 53 1.87 2.38 2.51
CA LYS A 53 2.82 1.29 2.61
C LYS A 53 3.50 1.01 1.26
N THR A 54 2.72 0.78 0.21
CA THR A 54 3.22 0.27 -1.08
C THR A 54 3.88 1.42 -1.85
N GLY A 55 5.12 1.22 -2.32
CA GLY A 55 5.87 2.24 -3.08
C GLY A 55 6.42 3.43 -2.26
N THR A 56 5.92 3.64 -1.03
CA THR A 56 6.40 4.70 -0.12
C THR A 56 7.33 4.13 0.96
N ILE A 57 6.82 3.30 1.88
CA ILE A 57 7.65 2.60 2.89
C ILE A 57 8.40 1.43 2.26
N THR A 58 7.72 0.73 1.36
CA THR A 58 8.23 -0.43 0.62
C THR A 58 8.63 -0.03 -0.81
N ARG A 59 9.26 -0.94 -1.56
CA ARG A 59 9.75 -0.64 -2.91
C ARG A 59 8.63 -0.43 -3.91
N GLY A 60 7.43 -0.97 -3.65
CA GLY A 60 6.35 -1.01 -4.63
C GLY A 60 6.54 -2.12 -5.67
N GLU A 61 7.45 -3.06 -5.40
CA GLU A 61 7.80 -4.19 -6.26
C GLU A 61 7.49 -5.49 -5.51
N PRO A 62 6.21 -5.82 -5.29
CA PRO A 62 5.84 -7.05 -4.61
C PRO A 62 6.33 -8.28 -5.38
N ALA A 63 6.76 -9.31 -4.66
CA ALA A 63 7.21 -10.57 -5.23
C ALA A 63 6.59 -11.77 -4.52
N VAL A 64 6.29 -12.82 -5.28
CA VAL A 64 5.84 -14.10 -4.72
C VAL A 64 7.00 -14.74 -3.95
N THR A 65 6.77 -15.00 -2.68
CA THR A 65 7.74 -15.60 -1.75
C THR A 65 7.42 -17.06 -1.45
N ASP A 66 6.12 -17.39 -1.34
CA ASP A 66 5.67 -18.73 -0.95
C ASP A 66 4.46 -19.16 -1.76
N VAL A 67 4.35 -20.47 -2.00
CA VAL A 67 3.12 -21.12 -2.48
C VAL A 67 2.85 -22.31 -1.57
N ILE A 68 1.88 -22.17 -0.67
CA ILE A 68 1.52 -23.20 0.31
C ILE A 68 0.25 -23.89 -0.16
N ILE A 69 0.32 -25.20 -0.39
CA ILE A 69 -0.79 -25.98 -0.94
C ILE A 69 -1.59 -26.64 0.18
N ALA A 70 -2.92 -26.62 0.08
CA ALA A 70 -3.80 -27.33 1.00
C ALA A 70 -3.60 -28.86 0.92
N ASN A 71 -3.83 -29.58 2.01
CA ASN A 71 -3.60 -31.04 2.06
C ASN A 71 -4.39 -31.81 0.99
N HIS A 72 -5.64 -31.43 0.73
CA HIS A 72 -6.48 -32.08 -0.29
C HIS A 72 -6.02 -31.79 -1.74
N ALA A 73 -5.22 -30.74 -1.93
CA ALA A 73 -4.78 -30.21 -3.21
C ALA A 73 -3.34 -30.61 -3.58
N GLN A 74 -2.67 -31.42 -2.74
CA GLN A 74 -1.27 -31.83 -2.92
C GLN A 74 -0.99 -32.70 -4.15
N GLN A 75 -2.02 -33.26 -4.79
CA GLN A 75 -1.87 -34.01 -6.04
C GLN A 75 -1.48 -33.11 -7.22
N THR A 76 -1.79 -31.82 -7.13
CA THR A 76 -1.47 -30.80 -8.12
C THR A 76 -0.19 -30.07 -7.69
N SER A 77 0.70 -29.77 -8.64
CA SER A 77 1.97 -29.14 -8.32
C SER A 77 1.80 -27.67 -7.90
N SER A 78 2.77 -27.13 -7.16
CA SER A 78 2.79 -25.69 -6.83
C SER A 78 2.86 -24.81 -8.08
N ALA A 79 3.46 -25.31 -9.16
CA ALA A 79 3.54 -24.61 -10.43
C ALA A 79 2.17 -24.48 -11.09
N ASP A 80 1.34 -25.53 -11.01
CA ASP A 80 -0.02 -25.51 -11.58
C ASP A 80 -0.95 -24.57 -10.81
N TRP A 81 -0.86 -24.55 -9.48
CA TRP A 81 -1.61 -23.59 -8.65
C TRP A 81 -1.20 -22.16 -8.93
N LEU A 82 0.12 -21.91 -9.06
CA LEU A 82 0.63 -20.60 -9.45
C LEU A 82 0.18 -20.21 -10.86
N ARG A 83 0.15 -21.15 -11.81
CA ARG A 83 -0.35 -20.93 -13.18
C ARG A 83 -1.82 -20.53 -13.18
N LEU A 84 -2.66 -21.22 -12.41
CA LEU A 84 -4.09 -20.90 -12.28
C LEU A 84 -4.30 -19.51 -11.67
N ALA A 85 -3.61 -19.20 -10.58
CA ALA A 85 -3.66 -17.89 -9.95
C ALA A 85 -3.21 -16.76 -10.89
N ALA A 86 -2.06 -16.95 -11.55
CA ALA A 86 -1.54 -15.99 -12.53
C ALA A 86 -2.47 -15.81 -13.72
N SER A 87 -3.08 -16.89 -14.22
CA SER A 87 -4.05 -16.82 -15.32
C SER A 87 -5.30 -16.02 -14.92
N ALA A 88 -5.78 -16.17 -13.69
CA ALA A 88 -6.90 -15.38 -13.16
C ALA A 88 -6.55 -13.88 -13.04
N GLU A 89 -5.32 -13.56 -12.61
CA GLU A 89 -4.83 -12.19 -12.41
C GLU A 89 -4.43 -11.46 -13.70
N ARG A 90 -4.44 -12.11 -14.87
CA ARG A 90 -4.08 -11.44 -16.14
C ARG A 90 -4.94 -10.23 -16.49
N GLY A 91 -6.17 -10.16 -15.98
CA GLY A 91 -7.09 -9.02 -16.15
C GLY A 91 -6.95 -7.93 -15.09
N SER A 92 -6.05 -8.11 -14.11
CA SER A 92 -5.89 -7.23 -12.95
C SER A 92 -4.69 -6.30 -13.12
N GLU A 93 -4.86 -5.04 -12.77
CA GLU A 93 -3.78 -4.04 -12.70
C GLU A 93 -3.25 -3.88 -11.26
N HIS A 94 -3.64 -4.78 -10.35
CA HIS A 94 -3.23 -4.69 -8.96
C HIS A 94 -1.78 -5.15 -8.79
N PRO A 95 -0.90 -4.42 -8.08
CA PRO A 95 0.52 -4.79 -7.94
C PRO A 95 0.74 -6.22 -7.42
N LEU A 96 -0.08 -6.69 -6.48
CA LEU A 96 -0.02 -8.08 -6.00
C LEU A 96 -0.37 -9.12 -7.08
N GLY A 97 -1.31 -8.80 -7.98
CA GLY A 97 -1.67 -9.65 -9.11
C GLY A 97 -0.56 -9.69 -10.15
N GLU A 98 0.01 -8.51 -10.47
CA GLU A 98 1.18 -8.40 -11.34
C GLU A 98 2.37 -9.22 -10.82
N ALA A 99 2.63 -9.21 -9.52
CA ALA A 99 3.67 -10.03 -8.89
C ALA A 99 3.46 -11.54 -9.14
N ILE A 100 2.21 -12.01 -9.09
CA ILE A 100 1.85 -13.41 -9.33
C ILE A 100 2.03 -13.76 -10.81
N VAL A 101 1.58 -12.88 -11.71
CA VAL A 101 1.77 -13.03 -13.17
C VAL A 101 3.25 -13.06 -13.53
N HIS A 102 4.04 -12.13 -12.97
CA HIS A 102 5.48 -12.07 -13.16
C HIS A 102 6.18 -13.36 -12.69
N ALA A 103 5.87 -13.82 -11.48
CA ALA A 103 6.46 -15.05 -10.93
C ALA A 103 6.13 -16.30 -11.76
N ALA A 104 4.95 -16.35 -12.40
CA ALA A 104 4.58 -17.44 -13.29
C ALA A 104 5.33 -17.36 -14.64
N ASN A 105 5.48 -16.15 -15.19
CA ASN A 105 6.23 -15.91 -16.42
C ASN A 105 7.73 -16.22 -16.27
N GLU A 106 8.35 -15.86 -15.15
CA GLU A 106 9.76 -16.21 -14.86
C GLU A 106 9.99 -17.72 -14.83
N LYS A 107 8.98 -18.49 -14.40
CA LYS A 107 9.00 -19.96 -14.39
C LYS A 107 8.63 -20.58 -15.74
N GLY A 108 8.34 -19.77 -16.76
CA GLY A 108 7.97 -20.23 -18.10
C GLY A 108 6.62 -20.94 -18.16
N LEU A 109 5.69 -20.63 -17.24
CA LEU A 109 4.37 -21.25 -17.20
C LEU A 109 3.46 -20.68 -18.29
N ALA A 110 2.78 -21.55 -19.03
CA ALA A 110 1.82 -21.13 -20.05
C ALA A 110 0.51 -20.67 -19.39
N LEU A 111 0.26 -19.36 -19.39
CA LEU A 111 -0.94 -18.77 -18.80
C LEU A 111 -2.13 -18.87 -19.77
N SER A 112 -3.32 -19.08 -19.22
CA SER A 112 -4.59 -19.05 -19.94
C SER A 112 -5.19 -17.64 -19.91
N GLU A 113 -6.12 -17.33 -20.82
CA GLU A 113 -6.94 -16.12 -20.72
C GLU A 113 -8.10 -16.35 -19.74
N PRO A 114 -8.33 -15.47 -18.76
CA PRO A 114 -9.46 -15.59 -17.86
C PRO A 114 -10.77 -15.24 -18.57
N ALA A 115 -11.82 -16.02 -18.32
CA ALA A 115 -13.20 -15.68 -18.67
C ALA A 115 -13.94 -15.11 -17.45
N ALA A 116 -14.98 -14.30 -17.68
CA ALA A 116 -15.84 -13.75 -16.63
C ALA A 116 -15.06 -13.07 -15.47
N PHE A 117 -13.99 -12.34 -15.81
CA PHE A 117 -13.19 -11.62 -14.82
C PHE A 117 -14.01 -10.54 -14.12
N GLU A 118 -13.96 -10.54 -12.79
CA GLU A 118 -14.59 -9.56 -11.92
C GLU A 118 -13.57 -9.11 -10.86
N ASN A 119 -13.32 -7.79 -10.79
CA ASN A 119 -12.55 -7.19 -9.72
C ASN A 119 -13.48 -6.81 -8.55
N ILE A 120 -13.20 -7.39 -7.39
CA ILE A 120 -13.97 -7.20 -6.17
C ILE A 120 -13.15 -6.30 -5.25
N ALA A 121 -13.41 -4.99 -5.35
CA ALA A 121 -12.65 -3.96 -4.65
C ALA A 121 -12.46 -4.28 -3.15
N GLY A 122 -11.21 -4.24 -2.69
CA GLY A 122 -10.83 -4.51 -1.30
C GLY A 122 -10.88 -5.96 -0.86
N HIS A 123 -11.19 -6.90 -1.77
CA HIS A 123 -11.33 -8.32 -1.46
C HIS A 123 -10.42 -9.16 -2.35
N GLY A 124 -10.39 -8.91 -3.66
CA GLY A 124 -9.61 -9.67 -4.63
C GLY A 124 -10.31 -9.76 -5.97
N ILE A 125 -10.17 -10.88 -6.66
CA ILE A 125 -10.76 -11.13 -7.97
C ILE A 125 -11.53 -12.44 -8.03
N ARG A 126 -12.42 -12.53 -9.01
CA ARG A 126 -13.05 -13.77 -9.48
C ARG A 126 -12.83 -13.92 -10.97
N ALA A 127 -12.54 -15.13 -11.42
CA ALA A 127 -12.43 -15.44 -12.84
C ALA A 127 -12.71 -16.93 -13.09
N GLN A 128 -13.03 -17.28 -14.33
CA GLN A 128 -13.03 -18.66 -14.81
C GLN A 128 -11.76 -18.93 -15.60
N VAL A 129 -11.01 -19.97 -15.22
CA VAL A 129 -9.77 -20.38 -15.88
C VAL A 129 -9.84 -21.87 -16.16
N ASP A 130 -9.65 -22.25 -17.43
CA ASP A 130 -9.67 -23.65 -17.87
C ASP A 130 -10.93 -24.45 -17.43
N GLY A 131 -12.07 -23.75 -17.28
CA GLY A 131 -13.35 -24.33 -16.85
C GLY A 131 -13.56 -24.39 -15.33
N HIS A 132 -12.61 -23.92 -14.52
CA HIS A 132 -12.72 -23.84 -13.07
C HIS A 132 -13.11 -22.43 -12.61
N ASP A 133 -13.92 -22.34 -11.55
CA ASP A 133 -14.21 -21.06 -10.88
C ASP A 133 -13.09 -20.74 -9.89
N VAL A 134 -12.36 -19.66 -10.15
CA VAL A 134 -11.17 -19.25 -9.41
C VAL A 134 -11.45 -17.95 -8.68
N LEU A 135 -11.20 -17.97 -7.37
CA LEU A 135 -11.17 -16.78 -6.53
C LEU A 135 -9.75 -16.59 -6.01
N LEU A 136 -9.24 -15.36 -6.10
CA LEU A 136 -7.96 -14.99 -5.54
C LEU A 136 -8.10 -13.71 -4.74
N GLY A 137 -7.77 -13.73 -3.45
CA GLY A 137 -7.96 -12.56 -2.61
C GLY A 137 -7.66 -12.75 -1.13
N ASN A 138 -8.20 -11.87 -0.29
CA ASN A 138 -8.02 -11.91 1.16
C ASN A 138 -9.02 -12.85 1.85
N LEU A 139 -8.88 -12.99 3.17
CA LEU A 139 -9.77 -13.84 3.98
C LEU A 139 -11.24 -13.38 3.93
N ARG A 140 -11.50 -12.06 3.81
CA ARG A 140 -12.86 -11.53 3.72
C ARG A 140 -13.56 -12.01 2.44
N LEU A 141 -12.84 -12.12 1.32
CA LEU A 141 -13.37 -12.71 0.09
C LEU A 141 -13.79 -14.16 0.33
N MET A 142 -12.92 -14.95 0.95
CA MET A 142 -13.17 -16.36 1.24
C MET A 142 -14.40 -16.53 2.14
N GLN A 143 -14.55 -15.70 3.16
CA GLN A 143 -15.72 -15.70 4.04
C GLN A 143 -17.00 -15.29 3.32
N ARG A 144 -16.93 -14.25 2.46
CA ARG A 144 -18.06 -13.74 1.69
C ARG A 144 -18.62 -14.79 0.73
N GLU A 145 -17.73 -15.49 0.03
CA GLU A 145 -18.09 -16.54 -0.94
C GLU A 145 -18.24 -17.93 -0.27
N GLN A 146 -18.20 -17.99 1.08
CA GLN A 146 -18.39 -19.21 1.87
C GLN A 146 -17.41 -20.35 1.51
N ILE A 147 -16.17 -19.99 1.21
CA ILE A 147 -15.11 -20.92 0.83
C ILE A 147 -14.62 -21.73 2.03
N HIS A 148 -14.46 -23.04 1.83
CA HIS A 148 -13.81 -23.90 2.81
C HIS A 148 -12.30 -23.63 2.84
N LEU A 149 -11.78 -23.14 3.98
CA LEU A 149 -10.37 -22.73 4.13
C LEU A 149 -9.37 -23.89 4.26
N ASN A 150 -9.86 -25.11 4.45
CA ASN A 150 -9.09 -26.35 4.36
C ASN A 150 -7.84 -26.42 5.27
N GLY A 151 -7.87 -25.78 6.44
CA GLY A 151 -6.79 -25.83 7.44
C GLY A 151 -5.59 -24.93 7.12
N LEU A 152 -5.72 -24.05 6.12
CA LEU A 152 -4.67 -23.10 5.74
C LEU A 152 -4.58 -21.87 6.66
N GLU A 153 -5.52 -21.69 7.59
CA GLU A 153 -5.62 -20.52 8.47
C GLU A 153 -4.34 -20.29 9.28
N ALA A 154 -3.80 -21.35 9.87
CA ALA A 154 -2.55 -21.26 10.63
C ALA A 154 -1.37 -20.85 9.73
N LYS A 155 -1.32 -21.36 8.49
CA LYS A 155 -0.28 -21.02 7.52
C LYS A 155 -0.40 -19.60 7.01
N ALA A 156 -1.62 -19.10 6.81
CA ALA A 156 -1.84 -17.70 6.47
C ALA A 156 -1.35 -16.79 7.60
N SER A 157 -1.66 -17.13 8.85
CA SER A 157 -1.20 -16.37 10.02
C SER A 157 0.33 -16.37 10.15
N ASP A 158 0.99 -17.51 9.92
CA ASP A 158 2.46 -17.62 9.92
C ASP A 158 3.11 -16.71 8.85
N LEU A 159 2.52 -16.63 7.66
CA LEU A 159 3.00 -15.75 6.58
C LEU A 159 2.82 -14.27 6.96
N GLN A 160 1.65 -13.91 7.49
CA GLN A 160 1.33 -12.54 7.88
C GLN A 160 2.24 -12.03 9.02
N ALA A 161 2.53 -12.89 10.00
CA ALA A 161 3.49 -12.58 11.07
C ALA A 161 4.91 -12.28 10.54
N GLN A 162 5.24 -12.75 9.34
CA GLN A 162 6.52 -12.51 8.67
C GLN A 162 6.45 -11.33 7.67
N ALA A 163 5.49 -10.42 7.83
CA ALA A 163 5.27 -9.29 6.94
C ALA A 163 5.00 -9.69 5.47
N ARG A 164 4.39 -10.86 5.26
CA ARG A 164 3.95 -11.33 3.93
C ARG A 164 2.43 -11.22 3.83
N THR A 165 1.93 -10.75 2.70
CA THR A 165 0.50 -10.75 2.40
C THR A 165 0.10 -12.15 1.95
N ALA A 166 -0.85 -12.76 2.65
CA ALA A 166 -1.38 -14.08 2.32
C ALA A 166 -2.58 -13.95 1.37
N MET A 167 -2.37 -14.28 0.10
CA MET A 167 -3.41 -14.33 -0.93
C MET A 167 -3.99 -15.74 -1.00
N TRP A 168 -5.30 -15.87 -0.77
CA TRP A 168 -6.04 -17.12 -0.79
C TRP A 168 -6.47 -17.45 -2.21
N LEU A 169 -6.00 -18.58 -2.74
CA LEU A 169 -6.45 -19.15 -4.00
C LEU A 169 -7.50 -20.21 -3.71
N ALA A 170 -8.74 -19.95 -4.11
CA ALA A 170 -9.82 -20.93 -4.07
C ALA A 170 -10.22 -21.36 -5.48
N VAL A 171 -10.47 -22.65 -5.62
CA VAL A 171 -10.90 -23.28 -6.87
C VAL A 171 -12.12 -24.14 -6.58
N ASP A 172 -13.20 -23.91 -7.33
CA ASP A 172 -14.47 -24.64 -7.22
C ASP A 172 -15.01 -24.72 -5.78
N GLY A 173 -14.97 -23.60 -5.06
CA GLY A 173 -15.52 -23.46 -3.70
C GLY A 173 -14.59 -23.88 -2.56
N GLN A 174 -13.35 -24.27 -2.85
CA GLN A 174 -12.39 -24.76 -1.85
C GLN A 174 -11.06 -23.99 -1.93
N ALA A 175 -10.53 -23.55 -0.80
CA ALA A 175 -9.21 -22.92 -0.75
C ALA A 175 -8.12 -23.98 -1.00
N SER A 176 -7.47 -23.89 -2.16
CA SER A 176 -6.50 -24.87 -2.65
C SER A 176 -5.05 -24.48 -2.35
N ALA A 177 -4.76 -23.17 -2.28
CA ALA A 177 -3.43 -22.69 -1.95
C ALA A 177 -3.46 -21.30 -1.28
N LEU A 178 -2.37 -20.98 -0.59
CA LEU A 178 -1.98 -19.63 -0.20
C LEU A 178 -0.77 -19.21 -1.02
N ILE A 179 -0.83 -18.00 -1.55
CA ILE A 179 0.31 -17.35 -2.21
C ILE A 179 0.79 -16.24 -1.28
N GLY A 180 2.00 -16.41 -0.75
CA GLY A 180 2.67 -15.38 0.03
C GLY A 180 3.30 -14.37 -0.91
N VAL A 181 2.91 -13.10 -0.78
CA VAL A 181 3.50 -11.99 -1.53
C VAL A 181 4.11 -11.01 -0.55
N ALA A 182 5.34 -10.60 -0.77
CA ALA A 182 6.02 -9.63 0.09
C ALA A 182 6.54 -8.47 -0.75
N ASP A 183 6.40 -7.26 -0.22
CA ASP A 183 7.07 -6.08 -0.74
C ASP A 183 8.19 -5.68 0.23
N THR A 184 9.41 -5.61 -0.26
CA THR A 184 10.57 -5.32 0.60
C THR A 184 10.53 -3.87 1.06
N ILE A 185 10.89 -3.64 2.32
CA ILE A 185 11.07 -2.29 2.85
C ILE A 185 12.17 -1.60 2.04
N LYS A 186 11.91 -0.36 1.63
CA LYS A 186 12.84 0.44 0.84
C LYS A 186 14.06 0.81 1.68
N ASP A 187 15.24 0.81 1.05
CA ASP A 187 16.47 1.22 1.71
C ASP A 187 16.33 2.66 2.24
N GLY A 188 16.65 2.86 3.50
CA GLY A 188 16.53 4.16 4.16
C GLY A 188 15.14 4.46 4.77
N SER A 189 14.10 3.64 4.56
CA SER A 189 12.78 3.88 5.18
C SER A 189 12.84 3.98 6.70
N LYS A 190 13.58 3.08 7.37
CA LYS A 190 13.77 3.12 8.83
C LYS A 190 14.44 4.41 9.29
N GLU A 191 15.43 4.88 8.53
CA GLU A 191 16.13 6.13 8.84
C GLU A 191 15.24 7.34 8.59
N ALA A 192 14.42 7.33 7.54
CA ALA A 192 13.46 8.38 7.25
C ALA A 192 12.41 8.52 8.36
N VAL A 193 11.81 7.41 8.80
CA VAL A 193 10.86 7.40 9.93
C VAL A 193 11.52 7.95 11.19
N LYS A 194 12.74 7.49 11.51
CA LYS A 194 13.50 8.02 12.65
C LYS A 194 13.73 9.54 12.54
N ARG A 195 14.09 10.06 11.36
CA ARG A 195 14.27 11.50 11.17
C ARG A 195 12.97 12.29 11.34
N LEU A 196 11.82 11.72 10.96
CA LEU A 196 10.51 12.34 11.23
C LEU A 196 10.24 12.40 12.74
N HIS A 197 10.58 11.35 13.48
CA HIS A 197 10.50 11.36 14.95
C HIS A 197 11.46 12.37 15.58
N ASP A 198 12.69 12.48 15.08
CA ASP A 198 13.66 13.47 15.56
C ASP A 198 13.18 14.92 15.34
N LEU A 199 12.29 15.13 14.37
CA LEU A 199 11.59 16.40 14.12
C LEU A 199 10.34 16.60 15.00
N GLY A 200 9.98 15.62 15.82
CA GLY A 200 8.80 15.66 16.71
C GLY A 200 7.47 15.34 16.01
N LEU A 201 7.51 14.72 14.82
CA LEU A 201 6.31 14.35 14.05
C LEU A 201 5.81 12.98 14.47
N SER A 202 4.48 12.83 14.55
CA SER A 202 3.86 11.51 14.64
C SER A 202 3.85 10.85 13.26
N VAL A 203 4.33 9.61 13.18
CA VAL A 203 4.34 8.84 11.93
C VAL A 203 3.24 7.79 11.98
N VAL A 204 2.34 7.87 11.01
CA VAL A 204 1.19 6.99 10.85
C VAL A 204 1.36 6.18 9.57
N MET A 205 1.08 4.88 9.59
CA MET A 205 1.00 4.07 8.38
C MET A 205 -0.44 3.77 8.03
N MET A 206 -0.77 3.88 6.74
CA MET A 206 -2.07 3.49 6.19
C MET A 206 -1.87 2.44 5.10
N THR A 207 -2.64 1.36 5.13
CA THR A 207 -2.51 0.29 4.14
C THR A 207 -3.79 -0.51 3.98
N GLY A 208 -3.98 -1.08 2.79
CA GLY A 208 -5.02 -2.09 2.52
C GLY A 208 -4.63 -3.51 2.95
N ASP A 209 -3.39 -3.73 3.36
CA ASP A 209 -2.94 -5.03 3.87
C ASP A 209 -3.65 -5.43 5.16
N ASN A 210 -3.65 -6.73 5.45
CA ASN A 210 -4.13 -7.26 6.72
C ASN A 210 -3.34 -6.69 7.92
N GLU A 211 -4.03 -6.56 9.04
CA GLU A 211 -3.50 -6.01 10.29
C GLU A 211 -2.19 -6.68 10.74
N ALA A 212 -2.06 -8.01 10.66
CA ALA A 212 -0.85 -8.70 11.11
C ALA A 212 0.37 -8.36 10.24
N THR A 213 0.21 -8.34 8.92
CA THR A 213 1.26 -7.94 7.96
C THR A 213 1.66 -6.49 8.17
N ALA A 214 0.67 -5.61 8.29
CA ALA A 214 0.88 -4.19 8.50
C ALA A 214 1.57 -3.92 9.86
N GLN A 215 1.19 -4.63 10.91
CA GLN A 215 1.80 -4.52 12.23
C GLN A 215 3.27 -4.95 12.21
N ALA A 216 3.60 -6.02 11.49
CA ALA A 216 4.98 -6.48 11.35
C ALA A 216 5.86 -5.40 10.67
N ILE A 217 5.38 -4.79 9.58
CA ILE A 217 6.08 -3.70 8.89
C ILE A 217 6.18 -2.46 9.79
N ALA A 218 5.09 -2.10 10.47
CA ALA A 218 5.03 -0.97 11.39
C ALA A 218 6.08 -1.09 12.51
N GLN A 219 6.21 -2.27 13.11
CA GLN A 219 7.22 -2.53 14.13
C GLN A 219 8.64 -2.48 13.56
N GLU A 220 8.84 -2.97 12.34
CA GLU A 220 10.16 -3.03 11.73
C GLU A 220 10.72 -1.63 11.40
N VAL A 221 9.84 -0.70 11.00
CA VAL A 221 10.21 0.67 10.63
C VAL A 221 9.97 1.72 11.73
N GLY A 222 9.25 1.37 12.79
CA GLY A 222 9.00 2.23 13.94
C GLY A 222 7.82 3.19 13.75
N ILE A 223 6.67 2.70 13.29
CA ILE A 223 5.45 3.52 13.12
C ILE A 223 4.71 3.67 14.46
N ASP A 224 4.16 4.86 14.74
CA ASP A 224 3.43 5.16 15.99
C ASP A 224 1.99 4.65 15.97
N ARG A 225 1.32 4.80 14.82
CA ARG A 225 -0.09 4.41 14.64
C ARG A 225 -0.31 3.77 13.28
N LEU A 226 -1.15 2.75 13.26
CA LEU A 226 -1.47 1.97 12.07
C LEU A 226 -2.97 2.01 11.77
N PHE A 227 -3.31 2.22 10.49
CA PHE A 227 -4.61 1.91 9.92
C PHE A 227 -4.42 0.82 8.86
N ALA A 228 -4.85 -0.40 9.16
CA ALA A 228 -4.77 -1.55 8.26
C ALA A 228 -6.14 -1.86 7.64
N GLU A 229 -6.15 -2.68 6.59
CA GLU A 229 -7.35 -3.10 5.85
C GLU A 229 -8.20 -1.92 5.34
N VAL A 230 -7.54 -0.79 5.04
CA VAL A 230 -8.17 0.44 4.57
C VAL A 230 -8.48 0.33 3.08
N LEU A 231 -9.74 0.54 2.72
CA LEU A 231 -10.15 0.60 1.32
C LEU A 231 -9.74 1.93 0.68
N PRO A 232 -9.45 1.98 -0.63
CA PRO A 232 -9.09 3.22 -1.32
C PRO A 232 -10.08 4.38 -1.10
N GLY A 233 -11.39 4.07 -1.06
CA GLY A 233 -12.44 5.07 -0.81
C GLY A 233 -12.51 5.61 0.62
N ASP A 234 -11.89 4.93 1.58
CA ASP A 234 -11.98 5.27 3.00
C ASP A 234 -10.76 6.07 3.51
N LYS A 235 -9.67 6.14 2.73
CA LYS A 235 -8.41 6.82 3.12
C LYS A 235 -8.65 8.26 3.58
N ALA A 236 -9.42 9.02 2.83
CA ALA A 236 -9.77 10.41 3.16
C ALA A 236 -10.51 10.54 4.50
N GLY A 237 -11.32 9.54 4.86
CA GLY A 237 -12.01 9.49 6.14
C GLY A 237 -11.06 9.37 7.32
N TYR A 238 -10.03 8.53 7.20
CA TYR A 238 -8.99 8.38 8.22
C TYR A 238 -8.08 9.61 8.34
N VAL A 239 -7.75 10.26 7.21
CA VAL A 239 -7.03 11.54 7.22
C VAL A 239 -7.85 12.60 7.97
N LYS A 240 -9.15 12.67 7.68
CA LYS A 240 -10.07 13.58 8.39
C LYS A 240 -10.16 13.25 9.88
N GLN A 241 -10.21 11.98 10.25
CA GLN A 241 -10.19 11.56 11.65
C GLN A 241 -8.96 12.10 12.39
N LEU A 242 -7.76 12.00 11.80
CA LEU A 242 -6.54 12.56 12.39
C LEU A 242 -6.60 14.09 12.49
N GLN A 243 -7.17 14.76 11.50
CA GLN A 243 -7.36 16.21 11.54
C GLN A 243 -8.32 16.63 12.65
N ASP A 244 -9.42 15.88 12.85
CA ASP A 244 -10.40 16.10 13.92
C ASP A 244 -9.79 15.86 15.32
N GLU A 245 -8.78 14.98 15.42
CA GLU A 245 -7.97 14.78 16.63
C GLU A 245 -6.96 15.93 16.88
N GLY A 246 -6.88 16.91 15.99
CA GLY A 246 -6.06 18.12 16.13
C GLY A 246 -4.70 18.07 15.41
N TYR A 247 -4.41 17.01 14.65
CA TYR A 247 -3.18 16.93 13.88
C TYR A 247 -3.26 17.79 12.61
N VAL A 248 -2.14 18.45 12.27
CA VAL A 248 -1.89 18.94 10.92
C VAL A 248 -1.23 17.82 10.13
N VAL A 249 -2.01 17.23 9.22
CA VAL A 249 -1.65 15.97 8.56
C VAL A 249 -1.03 16.22 7.18
N ALA A 250 0.06 15.54 6.89
CA ALA A 250 0.56 15.35 5.53
C ALA A 250 0.41 13.88 5.11
N MET A 251 -0.21 13.64 3.97
CA MET A 251 -0.28 12.31 3.34
C MET A 251 0.88 12.17 2.35
N VAL A 252 1.58 11.04 2.40
CA VAL A 252 2.67 10.68 1.51
C VAL A 252 2.32 9.35 0.86
N GLY A 253 2.33 9.34 -0.47
CA GLY A 253 1.91 8.21 -1.28
C GLY A 253 2.55 8.24 -2.66
N ASP A 254 2.33 7.19 -3.45
CA ASP A 254 2.86 7.08 -4.81
C ASP A 254 2.08 7.91 -5.85
N GLY A 255 0.91 8.42 -5.46
CA GLY A 255 0.07 9.31 -6.24
C GLY A 255 -0.90 8.60 -7.20
N ILE A 256 -0.90 7.26 -7.27
CA ILE A 256 -1.86 6.49 -8.09
C ILE A 256 -3.09 6.16 -7.25
N ASN A 257 -2.88 5.59 -6.06
CA ASN A 257 -3.96 5.15 -5.16
C ASN A 257 -4.31 6.17 -4.06
N ASP A 258 -3.48 7.21 -3.91
CA ASP A 258 -3.55 8.17 -2.79
C ASP A 258 -4.12 9.53 -3.19
N ALA A 259 -4.40 9.75 -4.48
CA ALA A 259 -4.90 11.04 -4.96
C ALA A 259 -6.20 11.54 -4.27
N PRO A 260 -7.13 10.68 -3.82
CA PRO A 260 -8.31 11.12 -3.08
C PRO A 260 -8.09 11.44 -1.59
N ALA A 261 -6.98 11.01 -0.99
CA ALA A 261 -6.69 11.12 0.44
C ALA A 261 -6.10 12.51 0.81
#